data_AF-A0A848XMN1-F1
#
_entry.id   AF-A0A848XMN1-F1
#
_cell.length_a   1.000
_cell.length_b   1.000
_cell.length_c   1.000
_cell.angle_alpha   90.00
_cell.angle_beta   90.00
_cell.angle_gamma   90.00
#
_symmetry.space_group_name_H-M   'P 1'
#
loop_
_entity.id
_entity.type
_entity.pdbx_description
1 polymer ?
#
loop_
_entity_poly.entity_id
_entity_poly.type
_entity_poly.pdbx_seq_one_letter_code
_entity_poly.pdbx_strand_id
1 'polypeptide(L)'
;MQNYDGLLVDLARTAVALEGTGQLNLAKYCRAAEHSLRCSRAAAAGYRIPKAQLPRHVRSIVRRLDRAGLPETIADTLERGAALLEKGGAFEESEFPDPHTCRRCGWTGDDSLELCPRCGAHRLTFERHRPVYWLDAYQVPDVLTRLAANMSLIGETVERIPTSSLDWSPDRERWSATQVVRHILSSQLLLSRRASAILSEDGPSLMLAPAAPPEVPEPDEPIGLKYLAQYRSSRQDTLNRLSSVGVDDWRRSGHHVEYGQLTLVELSSYFAAHELTHIRQLEALRRHVEGSREEADPLP
;
A
#
# COMPACT_ATOMS: atom_id res chain seq x y z
N MET A 1 -23.30 24.31 -4.61
CA MET A 1 -22.50 23.10 -4.27
C MET A 1 -23.40 21.89 -4.41
N GLN A 2 -23.08 20.93 -5.28
CA GLN A 2 -23.82 19.66 -5.33
C GLN A 2 -23.80 19.01 -3.94
N ASN A 3 -24.95 18.53 -3.46
CA ASN A 3 -25.05 17.78 -2.20
C ASN A 3 -24.45 16.38 -2.38
N TYR A 4 -23.14 16.33 -2.31
CA TYR A 4 -22.33 15.17 -2.59
C TYR A 4 -22.47 14.05 -1.56
N ASP A 5 -22.71 14.41 -0.30
CA ASP A 5 -22.95 13.45 0.77
C ASP A 5 -24.28 12.73 0.52
N GLY A 6 -25.30 13.47 0.06
CA GLY A 6 -26.58 12.88 -0.39
C GLY A 6 -26.39 11.84 -1.50
N LEU A 7 -25.61 12.15 -2.54
CA LEU A 7 -25.38 11.22 -3.65
C LEU A 7 -24.64 9.95 -3.20
N LEU A 8 -23.63 10.07 -2.32
CA LEU A 8 -22.93 8.89 -1.79
C LEU A 8 -23.87 7.99 -0.98
N VAL A 9 -24.74 8.59 -0.16
CA VAL A 9 -25.76 7.87 0.60
C VAL A 9 -26.75 7.17 -0.34
N ASP A 10 -27.22 7.83 -1.40
CA ASP A 10 -28.17 7.25 -2.36
C ASP A 10 -27.56 6.08 -3.14
N LEU A 11 -26.29 6.19 -3.54
CA LEU A 11 -25.57 5.09 -4.19
C LEU A 11 -25.42 3.88 -3.25
N ALA A 12 -25.03 4.11 -2.00
CA ALA A 12 -24.87 3.04 -1.01
C ALA A 12 -26.22 2.37 -0.69
N ARG A 13 -27.29 3.15 -0.50
CA ARG A 13 -28.65 2.63 -0.23
C ARG A 13 -29.19 1.85 -1.43
N THR A 14 -29.02 2.38 -2.64
CA THR A 14 -29.46 1.72 -3.88
C THR A 14 -28.72 0.40 -4.07
N ALA A 15 -27.41 0.34 -3.82
CA ALA A 15 -26.65 -0.90 -3.90
C ALA A 15 -27.23 -1.99 -2.98
N VAL A 16 -27.48 -1.66 -1.71
CA VAL A 16 -28.07 -2.62 -0.73
C VAL A 16 -29.47 -3.05 -1.15
N ALA A 17 -30.30 -2.14 -1.64
CA ALA A 17 -31.65 -2.47 -2.11
C ALA A 17 -31.64 -3.41 -3.32
N LEU A 18 -30.73 -3.17 -4.26
CA LEU A 18 -30.51 -4.03 -5.43
C LEU A 18 -29.99 -5.41 -5.02
N GLU A 19 -29.04 -5.48 -4.08
CA GLU A 19 -28.57 -6.74 -3.50
C GLU A 19 -29.71 -7.53 -2.87
N GLY A 20 -30.55 -6.88 -2.05
CA GLY A 20 -31.71 -7.49 -1.39
C GLY A 20 -32.80 -7.99 -2.34
N THR A 21 -32.78 -7.55 -3.60
CA THR A 21 -33.71 -7.98 -4.67
C THR A 21 -33.05 -8.86 -5.73
N GLY A 22 -31.80 -9.28 -5.50
CA GLY A 22 -31.06 -10.16 -6.41
C GLY A 22 -30.44 -9.47 -7.63
N GLN A 23 -30.51 -8.14 -7.73
CA GLN A 23 -29.98 -7.34 -8.85
C GLN A 23 -28.49 -7.03 -8.68
N LEU A 24 -27.70 -8.08 -8.39
CA LEU A 24 -26.29 -7.99 -7.99
C LEU A 24 -25.40 -7.30 -9.03
N ASN A 25 -25.66 -7.56 -10.32
CA ASN A 25 -24.89 -6.97 -11.40
C ASN A 25 -25.13 -5.48 -11.60
N LEU A 26 -26.26 -4.93 -11.15
CA LEU A 26 -26.49 -3.50 -11.12
C LEU A 26 -25.94 -2.90 -9.81
N ALA A 27 -26.12 -3.58 -8.68
CA ALA A 27 -25.62 -3.15 -7.38
C ALA A 27 -24.11 -2.85 -7.39
N LYS A 28 -23.32 -3.69 -8.06
CA LYS A 28 -21.86 -3.47 -8.17
C LYS A 28 -21.49 -2.16 -8.89
N TYR A 29 -22.31 -1.67 -9.83
CA TYR A 29 -22.07 -0.36 -10.46
C TYR A 29 -22.37 0.79 -9.50
N CYS A 30 -23.39 0.67 -8.63
CA CYS A 30 -23.64 1.65 -7.58
C CYS A 30 -22.45 1.71 -6.59
N ARG A 31 -21.94 0.56 -6.16
CA ARG A 31 -20.72 0.47 -5.31
C ARG A 31 -19.49 1.07 -6.01
N ALA A 32 -19.29 0.76 -7.29
CA ALA A 32 -18.17 1.28 -8.07
C ALA A 32 -18.26 2.81 -8.22
N ALA A 33 -19.44 3.35 -8.48
CA ALA A 33 -19.66 4.81 -8.55
C ALA A 33 -19.40 5.48 -7.20
N GLU A 34 -19.89 4.89 -6.11
CA GLU A 34 -19.66 5.37 -4.74
C GLU A 34 -18.16 5.43 -4.41
N HIS A 35 -17.42 4.36 -4.71
CA HIS A 35 -15.97 4.29 -4.53
C HIS A 35 -15.23 5.29 -5.44
N SER A 36 -15.59 5.35 -6.72
CA SER A 36 -14.98 6.25 -7.71
C SER A 36 -15.10 7.72 -7.29
N LEU A 37 -16.27 8.14 -6.79
CA LEU A 37 -16.48 9.50 -6.30
C LEU A 37 -15.62 9.81 -5.07
N ARG A 38 -15.50 8.87 -4.12
CA ARG A 38 -14.61 9.02 -2.96
C ARG A 38 -13.16 9.17 -3.39
N CYS A 39 -12.67 8.28 -4.24
CA CYS A 39 -11.29 8.29 -4.73
C CYS A 39 -10.96 9.55 -5.53
N SER A 40 -11.84 9.95 -6.46
CA SER A 40 -11.65 11.14 -7.29
C SER A 40 -11.57 12.42 -6.45
N ARG A 41 -12.37 12.54 -5.40
CA ARG A 41 -12.31 13.69 -4.50
C ARG A 41 -11.09 13.69 -3.61
N ALA A 42 -10.70 12.53 -3.07
CA ALA A 42 -9.46 12.42 -2.31
C ALA A 42 -8.25 12.80 -3.19
N ALA A 43 -8.23 12.35 -4.45
CA ALA A 43 -7.22 12.74 -5.42
C ALA A 43 -7.21 14.25 -5.69
N ALA A 44 -8.39 14.86 -5.88
CA ALA A 44 -8.52 16.31 -6.08
C ALA A 44 -8.09 17.14 -4.85
N ALA A 45 -8.30 16.62 -3.64
CA ALA A 45 -7.84 17.24 -2.39
C ALA A 45 -6.33 17.05 -2.14
N GLY A 46 -5.71 16.07 -2.80
CA GLY A 46 -4.31 15.70 -2.64
C GLY A 46 -4.08 14.70 -1.50
N TYR A 47 -3.25 13.68 -1.77
CA TYR A 47 -2.93 12.63 -0.80
C TYR A 47 -1.74 12.97 0.11
N ARG A 48 -0.93 13.96 -0.24
CA ARG A 48 0.32 14.25 0.46
C ARG A 48 0.07 15.13 1.69
N ILE A 49 0.19 14.54 2.87
CA ILE A 49 0.27 15.26 4.14
C ILE A 49 1.69 15.13 4.67
N PRO A 50 2.42 16.24 4.90
CA PRO A 50 3.78 16.17 5.45
C PRO A 50 3.80 15.42 6.80
N LYS A 51 4.81 14.57 7.02
CA LYS A 51 4.92 13.76 8.26
C LYS A 51 4.81 14.61 9.52
N ALA A 52 5.43 15.78 9.54
CA ALA A 52 5.38 16.72 10.66
C ALA A 52 3.98 17.30 10.95
N GLN A 53 3.08 17.28 9.96
CA GLN A 53 1.72 17.79 10.09
C GLN A 53 0.68 16.69 10.39
N LEU A 54 1.06 15.41 10.27
CA LEU A 54 0.16 14.28 10.47
C LEU A 54 -0.54 14.29 11.83
N PRO A 55 0.14 14.51 12.98
CA PRO A 55 -0.54 14.52 14.28
C PRO A 55 -1.68 15.54 14.35
N ARG A 56 -1.39 16.78 13.92
CA ARG A 56 -2.38 17.87 13.90
C ARG A 56 -3.53 17.56 12.93
N HIS A 57 -3.23 16.95 11.79
CA HIS A 57 -4.25 16.55 10.83
C HIS A 57 -5.19 15.50 11.40
N VAL A 58 -4.65 14.44 12.03
CA VAL A 58 -5.44 13.38 12.68
C VAL A 58 -6.36 13.97 13.77
N ARG A 59 -5.85 14.82 14.66
CA ARG A 59 -6.70 15.49 15.67
C ARG A 59 -7.80 16.37 15.07
N SER A 60 -7.53 16.98 13.91
CA SER A 60 -8.56 17.73 13.19
C SER A 60 -9.64 16.82 12.61
N ILE A 61 -9.32 15.58 12.27
CA ILE A 61 -10.30 14.56 11.87
C ILE A 61 -11.10 14.12 13.09
N VAL A 62 -10.45 13.78 14.22
CA VAL A 62 -11.12 13.36 15.47
C VAL A 62 -12.25 14.33 15.85
N ARG A 63 -11.97 15.64 15.93
CA ARG A 63 -12.99 16.68 16.23
C ARG A 63 -14.18 16.73 15.27
N ARG A 64 -14.03 16.22 14.04
CA ARG A 64 -15.10 16.13 13.04
C ARG A 64 -15.85 14.80 13.15
N LEU A 65 -15.18 13.72 13.54
CA LEU A 65 -15.81 12.41 13.76
C LEU A 65 -16.79 12.43 14.93
N ASP A 66 -16.48 13.18 16.00
CA ASP A 66 -17.38 13.36 17.14
C ASP A 66 -18.75 13.91 16.71
N ARG A 67 -18.76 14.78 15.70
CA ARG A 67 -19.98 15.36 15.13
C ARG A 67 -20.71 14.42 14.17
N ALA A 68 -20.03 13.37 13.70
CA ALA A 68 -20.54 12.42 12.71
C ALA A 68 -21.16 11.16 13.37
N GLY A 69 -21.08 11.01 14.69
CA GLY A 69 -21.71 9.91 15.43
C GLY A 69 -21.01 8.56 15.28
N LEU A 70 -19.70 8.56 15.03
CA LEU A 70 -18.87 7.35 15.12
C LEU A 70 -18.62 6.97 16.59
N PRO A 71 -18.37 5.68 16.90
CA PRO A 71 -18.08 5.26 18.26
C PRO A 71 -16.84 5.95 18.85
N GLU A 72 -16.90 6.31 20.13
CA GLU A 72 -15.81 6.98 20.87
C GLU A 72 -14.48 6.20 20.76
N THR A 73 -14.56 4.87 20.68
CA THR A 73 -13.39 3.98 20.54
C THR A 73 -12.51 4.31 19.33
N ILE A 74 -13.10 4.74 18.20
CA ILE A 74 -12.36 5.12 17.00
C ILE A 74 -11.71 6.49 17.18
N ALA A 75 -12.42 7.46 17.76
CA ALA A 75 -11.89 8.77 18.06
C ALA A 75 -10.70 8.68 19.05
N ASP A 76 -10.85 7.89 20.12
CA ASP A 76 -9.81 7.65 21.12
C ASP A 76 -8.58 6.96 20.53
N THR A 77 -8.78 5.97 19.66
CA THR A 77 -7.67 5.27 18.98
C THR A 77 -6.91 6.21 18.04
N LEU A 78 -7.61 7.07 17.30
CA LEU A 78 -6.98 8.08 16.45
C LEU A 78 -6.24 9.15 17.28
N GLU A 79 -6.79 9.56 18.43
CA GLU A 79 -6.13 10.52 19.33
C GLU A 79 -4.85 9.93 19.94
N ARG A 80 -4.89 8.66 20.39
CA ARG A 80 -3.69 7.93 20.84
C ARG A 80 -2.66 7.84 19.73
N GLY A 81 -3.08 7.51 18.51
CA GLY A 81 -2.20 7.47 17.35
C GLY A 81 -1.56 8.83 17.03
N ALA A 82 -2.31 9.92 17.16
CA ALA A 82 -1.78 11.27 16.99
C ALA A 82 -0.70 11.60 18.04
N ALA A 83 -0.92 11.25 19.31
CA ALA A 83 0.06 11.43 20.37
C ALA A 83 1.32 10.57 20.16
N LEU A 84 1.17 9.36 19.60
CA LEU A 84 2.29 8.48 19.29
C LEU A 84 3.14 9.00 18.13
N LEU A 85 2.50 9.55 17.08
CA LEU A 85 3.21 10.19 15.96
C LEU A 85 4.09 11.35 16.42
N GLU A 86 3.63 12.16 17.39
CA GLU A 86 4.43 13.27 17.94
C GLU A 86 5.70 12.79 18.65
N LYS A 87 5.64 11.60 19.23
CA LYS A 87 6.77 10.96 19.91
C LYS A 87 7.65 10.14 18.95
N GLY A 88 7.25 10.01 17.68
CA GLY A 88 7.94 9.18 16.69
C GLY A 88 7.83 7.67 16.98
N GLY A 89 6.78 7.23 17.66
CA GLY A 89 6.56 5.82 17.98
C GLY A 89 6.12 4.98 16.77
N ALA A 90 6.21 3.67 16.91
CA ALA A 90 5.74 2.67 15.94
C ALA A 90 4.31 2.23 16.28
N PHE A 91 3.58 1.69 15.30
CA PHE A 91 2.18 1.27 15.47
C PHE A 91 2.09 -0.25 15.51
N GLU A 92 2.07 -0.82 16.72
CA GLU A 92 1.89 -2.25 16.89
C GLU A 92 0.42 -2.64 16.74
N GLU A 93 0.16 -3.78 16.10
CA GLU A 93 -1.19 -4.31 15.85
C GLU A 93 -1.93 -4.61 17.16
N SER A 94 -1.20 -5.00 18.20
CA SER A 94 -1.76 -5.22 19.55
C SER A 94 -2.34 -3.94 20.18
N GLU A 95 -1.79 -2.77 19.85
CA GLU A 95 -2.26 -1.46 20.34
C GLU A 95 -3.28 -0.82 19.38
N PHE A 96 -3.21 -1.18 18.10
CA PHE A 96 -4.06 -0.69 17.02
C PHE A 96 -4.68 -1.86 16.24
N PRO A 97 -5.58 -2.64 16.86
CA PRO A 97 -6.18 -3.81 16.21
C PRO A 97 -7.05 -3.39 15.03
N ASP A 98 -7.24 -4.32 14.09
CA ASP A 98 -8.05 -4.08 12.89
C ASP A 98 -9.50 -3.70 13.26
N PRO A 99 -9.99 -2.50 12.85
CA PRO A 99 -11.37 -2.13 13.10
C PRO A 99 -12.32 -2.88 12.17
N HIS A 100 -13.52 -3.15 12.68
CA HIS A 100 -14.58 -3.87 11.99
C HIS A 100 -15.82 -3.00 11.85
N THR A 101 -16.29 -2.82 10.61
CA THR A 101 -17.47 -2.00 10.29
C THR A 101 -18.66 -2.88 9.92
N CYS A 102 -19.78 -2.70 10.62
CA CYS A 102 -21.03 -3.38 10.31
C CYS A 102 -21.55 -2.93 8.93
N ARG A 103 -21.60 -3.84 7.94
CA ARG A 103 -22.09 -3.54 6.57
C ARG A 103 -23.55 -3.07 6.52
N ARG A 104 -24.33 -3.30 7.59
CA ARG A 104 -25.74 -2.91 7.67
C ARG A 104 -25.95 -1.48 8.15
N CYS A 105 -25.24 -1.05 9.19
CA CYS A 105 -25.52 0.24 9.84
C CYS A 105 -24.29 1.13 10.02
N GLY A 106 -23.10 0.68 9.63
CA GLY A 106 -21.86 1.45 9.72
C GLY A 106 -21.33 1.66 11.13
N TRP A 107 -21.84 0.94 12.14
CA TRP A 107 -21.18 0.90 13.45
C TRP A 107 -19.78 0.29 13.29
N THR A 108 -18.76 0.91 13.89
CA THR A 108 -17.37 0.46 13.79
C THR A 108 -16.77 0.26 15.18
N GLY A 109 -16.15 -0.88 15.42
CA GLY A 109 -15.46 -1.19 16.67
C GLY A 109 -14.44 -2.30 16.48
N ASP A 110 -14.08 -2.99 17.55
CA ASP A 110 -13.32 -4.24 17.46
C ASP A 110 -14.22 -5.43 17.07
N ASP A 111 -13.64 -6.62 16.96
CA ASP A 111 -14.34 -7.87 16.62
C ASP A 111 -14.81 -8.66 17.85
N SER A 112 -14.75 -8.07 19.05
CA SER A 112 -15.09 -8.76 20.31
C SER A 112 -16.58 -9.07 20.45
N LEU A 113 -17.46 -8.38 19.70
CA LEU A 113 -18.90 -8.51 19.79
C LEU A 113 -19.47 -9.50 18.76
N GLU A 114 -20.34 -10.42 19.21
CA GLU A 114 -21.07 -11.32 18.30
C GLU A 114 -22.13 -10.63 17.46
N LEU A 115 -22.78 -9.60 18.02
CA LEU A 115 -23.85 -8.83 17.40
C LEU A 115 -23.52 -7.34 17.41
N CYS A 116 -23.86 -6.66 16.33
CA CYS A 116 -23.75 -5.21 16.22
C CYS A 116 -24.65 -4.54 17.27
N PRO A 117 -24.12 -3.68 18.15
CA PRO A 117 -24.91 -3.06 19.22
C PRO A 117 -25.94 -2.06 18.69
N ARG A 118 -25.77 -1.57 17.44
CA ARG A 118 -26.68 -0.60 16.81
C ARG A 118 -27.86 -1.25 16.08
N CYS A 119 -27.67 -2.40 15.44
CA CYS A 119 -28.70 -2.99 14.56
C CYS A 119 -28.91 -4.50 14.72
N GLY A 120 -28.19 -5.16 15.63
CA GLY A 120 -28.28 -6.60 15.88
C GLY A 120 -27.74 -7.49 14.76
N ALA A 121 -27.05 -6.93 13.75
CA ALA A 121 -26.44 -7.74 12.70
C ALA A 121 -25.31 -8.60 13.27
N HIS A 122 -25.25 -9.87 12.84
CA HIS A 122 -24.20 -10.81 13.27
C HIS A 122 -22.81 -10.38 12.79
N ARG A 123 -21.77 -10.62 13.58
CA ARG A 123 -20.37 -10.22 13.30
C ARG A 123 -19.82 -10.70 11.97
N LEU A 124 -20.33 -11.83 11.46
CA LEU A 124 -19.96 -12.37 10.13
C LEU A 124 -20.33 -11.43 8.97
N THR A 125 -21.16 -10.42 9.23
CA THR A 125 -21.50 -9.38 8.25
C THR A 125 -20.59 -8.17 8.31
N PHE A 126 -19.60 -8.14 9.22
CA PHE A 126 -18.72 -7.00 9.38
C PHE A 126 -17.64 -7.00 8.30
N GLU A 127 -17.20 -5.81 7.91
CA GLU A 127 -16.05 -5.59 7.06
C GLU A 127 -14.84 -5.29 7.95
N ARG A 128 -13.81 -6.13 7.88
CA ARG A 128 -12.53 -5.91 8.55
C ARG A 128 -11.69 -4.92 7.76
N HIS A 129 -11.05 -3.97 8.43
CA HIS A 129 -10.13 -3.01 7.82
C HIS A 129 -8.70 -3.30 8.27
N ARG A 130 -7.85 -3.72 7.33
CA ARG A 130 -6.44 -4.05 7.58
C ARG A 130 -5.53 -2.83 7.39
N PRO A 131 -4.32 -2.80 7.98
CA PRO A 131 -3.40 -1.67 7.89
C PRO A 131 -2.95 -1.35 6.47
N VAL A 132 -2.96 -2.34 5.56
CA VAL A 132 -2.58 -2.15 4.17
C VAL A 132 -3.62 -2.76 3.23
N TYR A 133 -4.22 -1.92 2.39
CA TYR A 133 -5.23 -2.30 1.40
C TYR A 133 -4.73 -3.28 0.33
N TRP A 134 -3.42 -3.43 0.16
CA TRP A 134 -2.82 -4.30 -0.86
C TRP A 134 -2.54 -5.73 -0.41
N LEU A 135 -2.81 -6.07 0.86
CA LEU A 135 -2.50 -7.41 1.38
C LEU A 135 -3.34 -8.49 0.70
N ASP A 136 -4.62 -8.26 0.45
CA ASP A 136 -5.54 -9.22 -0.17
C ASP A 136 -5.86 -8.89 -1.65
N ALA A 137 -5.07 -8.01 -2.26
CA ALA A 137 -5.40 -7.48 -3.58
C ALA A 137 -5.23 -8.47 -4.74
N TYR A 138 -4.35 -9.47 -4.60
CA TYR A 138 -3.97 -10.37 -5.70
C TYR A 138 -4.08 -11.83 -5.31
N GLN A 139 -4.48 -12.66 -6.28
CA GLN A 139 -4.38 -14.11 -6.17
C GLN A 139 -2.96 -14.57 -6.54
N VAL A 140 -2.61 -15.80 -6.19
CA VAL A 140 -1.25 -16.35 -6.42
C VAL A 140 -0.75 -16.17 -7.87
N PRO A 141 -1.52 -16.51 -8.93
CA PRO A 141 -1.05 -16.31 -10.31
C PRO A 141 -0.82 -14.83 -10.65
N ASP A 142 -1.65 -13.93 -10.11
CA ASP A 142 -1.55 -12.49 -10.35
C ASP A 142 -0.31 -11.91 -9.67
N VAL A 143 0.02 -12.39 -8.46
CA VAL A 143 1.22 -11.98 -7.74
C VAL A 143 2.47 -12.25 -8.56
N LEU A 144 2.66 -13.49 -9.03
CA LEU A 144 3.85 -13.86 -9.81
C LEU A 144 3.96 -13.03 -11.09
N THR A 145 2.84 -12.89 -11.81
CA THR A 145 2.76 -12.09 -13.03
C THR A 145 3.15 -10.63 -12.77
N ARG A 146 2.67 -10.04 -11.67
CA ARG A 146 2.96 -8.65 -11.31
C ARG A 146 4.40 -8.44 -10.89
N LEU A 147 4.95 -9.31 -10.05
CA LEU A 147 6.35 -9.21 -9.64
C LEU A 147 7.31 -9.30 -10.84
N ALA A 148 7.00 -10.15 -11.82
CA ALA A 148 7.74 -10.23 -13.08
C ALA A 148 7.55 -8.98 -13.95
N ALA A 149 6.31 -8.51 -14.13
CA ALA A 149 6.02 -7.31 -14.92
C ALA A 149 6.67 -6.05 -14.33
N ASN A 150 6.65 -5.90 -13.00
CA ASN A 150 7.31 -4.81 -12.30
C ASN A 150 8.82 -4.81 -12.56
N MET A 151 9.47 -5.99 -12.56
CA MET A 151 10.89 -6.12 -12.86
C MET A 151 11.24 -5.53 -14.24
N SER A 152 10.47 -5.91 -15.27
CA SER A 152 10.65 -5.42 -16.63
C SER A 152 10.41 -3.91 -16.70
N LEU A 153 9.28 -3.43 -16.17
CA LEU A 153 8.89 -2.03 -16.23
C LEU A 153 9.89 -1.11 -15.51
N ILE A 154 10.35 -1.48 -14.31
CA ILE A 154 11.37 -0.73 -13.58
C ILE A 154 12.66 -0.66 -14.41
N GLY A 155 13.07 -1.79 -14.98
CA GLY A 155 14.26 -1.86 -15.82
C GLY A 155 14.18 -0.95 -17.03
N GLU A 156 13.12 -1.09 -17.82
CA GLU A 156 12.87 -0.28 -19.02
C GLU A 156 12.79 1.22 -18.70
N THR A 157 12.12 1.61 -17.61
CA THR A 157 12.04 3.02 -17.21
C THR A 157 13.41 3.58 -16.85
N VAL A 158 14.21 2.85 -16.07
CA VAL A 158 15.54 3.30 -15.61
C VAL A 158 16.52 3.38 -16.78
N GLU A 159 16.54 2.40 -17.68
CA GLU A 159 17.43 2.36 -18.85
C GLU A 159 17.16 3.51 -19.84
N ARG A 160 15.95 4.09 -19.81
CA ARG A 160 15.59 5.28 -20.59
C ARG A 160 15.99 6.60 -19.94
N ILE A 161 16.43 6.59 -18.68
CA ILE A 161 16.98 7.79 -18.03
C ILE A 161 18.45 7.92 -18.45
N PRO A 162 18.89 9.07 -19.00
CA PRO A 162 20.28 9.30 -19.32
C PRO A 162 21.17 9.00 -18.12
N THR A 163 22.24 8.26 -18.36
CA THR A 163 23.15 7.79 -17.31
C THR A 163 23.69 8.94 -16.43
N SER A 164 24.01 10.08 -17.04
CA SER A 164 24.46 11.29 -16.34
C SER A 164 23.41 11.94 -15.42
N SER A 165 22.15 11.51 -15.52
CA SER A 165 21.00 12.04 -14.78
C SER A 165 20.44 11.05 -13.75
N LEU A 166 21.02 9.85 -13.59
CA LEU A 166 20.52 8.86 -12.62
C LEU A 166 20.59 9.36 -11.16
N ASP A 167 21.60 10.19 -10.85
CA ASP A 167 21.79 10.79 -9.53
C ASP A 167 21.14 12.18 -9.39
N TRP A 168 20.56 12.70 -10.47
CA TRP A 168 19.85 13.99 -10.43
C TRP A 168 18.53 13.85 -9.65
N SER A 169 18.18 14.89 -8.89
CA SER A 169 16.91 15.01 -8.19
C SER A 169 16.28 16.39 -8.41
N PRO A 170 14.94 16.50 -8.54
CA PRO A 170 14.26 17.77 -8.75
C PRO A 170 14.42 18.77 -7.61
N ASP A 171 14.49 18.27 -6.37
CA ASP A 171 14.64 19.09 -5.16
C ASP A 171 15.26 18.25 -4.02
N ARG A 172 15.52 18.90 -2.87
CA ARG A 172 16.14 18.25 -1.71
C ARG A 172 15.26 17.21 -1.01
N GLU A 173 13.95 17.22 -1.26
CA GLU A 173 13.00 16.31 -0.63
C GLU A 173 12.71 15.07 -1.48
N ARG A 174 12.90 15.16 -2.79
CA ARG A 174 12.66 14.05 -3.74
C ARG A 174 13.91 13.21 -3.91
N TRP A 175 13.68 11.93 -4.20
CA TRP A 175 14.75 10.98 -4.48
C TRP A 175 15.15 11.02 -5.97
N SER A 176 16.44 10.83 -6.23
CA SER A 176 16.97 10.53 -7.55
C SER A 176 16.58 9.13 -8.02
N ALA A 177 16.79 8.80 -9.30
CA ALA A 177 16.52 7.47 -9.82
C ALA A 177 17.37 6.41 -9.09
N THR A 178 18.65 6.70 -8.85
CA THR A 178 19.55 5.85 -8.04
C THR A 178 18.98 5.56 -6.65
N GLN A 179 18.48 6.58 -5.96
CA GLN A 179 17.91 6.42 -4.62
C GLN A 179 16.61 5.60 -4.64
N VAL A 180 15.77 5.77 -5.66
CA VAL A 180 14.56 4.96 -5.84
C VAL A 180 14.91 3.50 -6.11
N VAL A 181 15.85 3.22 -7.02
CA VAL A 181 16.28 1.84 -7.33
C VAL A 181 16.92 1.17 -6.11
N ARG A 182 17.72 1.91 -5.32
CA ARG A 182 18.29 1.42 -4.06
C ARG A 182 17.20 1.02 -3.05
N HIS A 183 16.15 1.84 -2.92
CA HIS A 183 15.00 1.54 -2.05
C HIS A 183 14.21 0.31 -2.52
N ILE A 184 13.98 0.19 -3.83
CA ILE A 184 13.34 -0.99 -4.43
C ILE A 184 14.17 -2.24 -4.15
N LEU A 185 15.49 -2.19 -4.34
CA LEU A 185 16.38 -3.30 -4.02
C LEU A 185 16.32 -3.69 -2.54
N SER A 186 16.38 -2.73 -1.62
CA SER A 186 16.26 -3.02 -0.17
C SER A 186 14.92 -3.70 0.16
N SER A 187 13.83 -3.23 -0.44
CA SER A 187 12.48 -3.81 -0.32
C SER A 187 12.44 -5.23 -0.89
N GLN A 188 13.06 -5.47 -2.05
CA GLN A 188 13.14 -6.77 -2.70
C GLN A 188 13.92 -7.79 -1.85
N LEU A 189 15.05 -7.39 -1.25
CA LEU A 189 15.81 -8.24 -0.35
C LEU A 189 15.00 -8.59 0.91
N LEU A 190 14.19 -7.65 1.42
CA LEU A 190 13.30 -7.90 2.54
C LEU A 190 12.18 -8.89 2.19
N LEU A 191 11.55 -8.75 1.00
CA LEU A 191 10.60 -9.73 0.48
C LEU A 191 11.23 -11.12 0.42
N SER A 192 12.40 -11.24 -0.20
CA SER A 192 13.10 -12.52 -0.36
C SER A 192 13.36 -13.20 0.98
N ARG A 193 13.88 -12.45 1.97
CA ARG A 193 14.15 -12.96 3.33
C ARG A 193 12.88 -13.36 4.08
N ARG A 194 11.82 -12.53 4.04
CA ARG A 194 10.55 -12.84 4.71
C ARG A 194 9.85 -14.04 4.07
N ALA A 195 9.84 -14.12 2.75
CA ALA A 195 9.37 -15.31 2.04
C ALA A 195 10.17 -16.56 2.43
N SER A 196 11.50 -16.42 2.63
CA SER A 196 12.32 -17.51 3.16
C SER A 196 11.89 -17.99 4.52
N ALA A 197 11.75 -17.08 5.47
CA ALA A 197 11.31 -17.42 6.81
C ALA A 197 9.95 -18.14 6.77
N ILE A 198 8.95 -17.59 6.06
CA ILE A 198 7.60 -18.19 5.98
C ILE A 198 7.62 -19.62 5.42
N LEU A 199 8.47 -19.88 4.44
CA LEU A 199 8.58 -21.20 3.81
C LEU A 199 9.39 -22.21 4.63
N SER A 200 10.27 -21.75 5.52
CA SER A 200 11.20 -22.62 6.25
C SER A 200 10.86 -22.79 7.74
N GLU A 201 10.08 -21.89 8.31
CA GLU A 201 9.75 -21.83 9.73
C GLU A 201 8.23 -21.80 9.92
N ASP A 202 7.74 -22.28 11.07
CA ASP A 202 6.33 -22.23 11.43
C ASP A 202 6.05 -20.97 12.25
N GLY A 203 5.29 -20.03 11.68
CA GLY A 203 4.92 -18.77 12.32
C GLY A 203 6.10 -17.84 12.64
N PRO A 204 7.07 -17.61 11.73
CA PRO A 204 8.24 -16.77 12.02
C PRO A 204 7.87 -15.32 12.30
N SER A 205 8.71 -14.65 13.09
CA SER A 205 8.67 -13.19 13.18
C SER A 205 9.16 -12.56 11.87
N LEU A 206 8.38 -11.63 11.34
CA LEU A 206 8.69 -10.89 10.11
C LEU A 206 9.37 -9.55 10.41
N MET A 207 9.73 -9.28 11.67
CA MET A 207 10.54 -8.13 12.10
C MET A 207 12.02 -8.35 11.76
N LEU A 208 12.29 -8.55 10.48
CA LEU A 208 13.65 -8.58 9.94
C LEU A 208 14.07 -7.16 9.63
N ALA A 209 15.23 -6.74 10.14
CA ALA A 209 15.81 -5.46 9.78
C ALA A 209 15.94 -5.35 8.25
N PRO A 210 15.63 -4.18 7.64
CA PRO A 210 15.88 -3.96 6.23
C PRO A 210 17.34 -4.30 5.92
N ALA A 211 17.56 -5.16 4.91
CA ALA A 211 18.90 -5.37 4.43
C ALA A 211 19.38 -4.07 3.77
N ALA A 212 20.47 -3.48 4.28
CA ALA A 212 21.21 -2.54 3.46
C ALA A 212 21.64 -3.27 2.19
N PRO A 213 21.35 -2.73 0.99
CA PRO A 213 21.88 -3.33 -0.23
C PRO A 213 23.41 -3.39 -0.12
N PRO A 214 24.03 -4.47 -0.59
CA PRO A 214 25.47 -4.66 -0.46
C PRO A 214 26.22 -3.46 -1.06
N GLU A 215 27.32 -3.08 -0.41
CA GLU A 215 28.19 -2.01 -0.92
C GLU A 215 28.69 -2.37 -2.31
N VAL A 216 28.69 -1.36 -3.17
CA VAL A 216 29.05 -1.52 -4.57
C VAL A 216 30.49 -1.00 -4.74
N PRO A 217 31.45 -1.83 -5.18
CA PRO A 217 32.84 -1.37 -5.36
C PRO A 217 32.97 -0.30 -6.47
N GLU A 218 34.05 0.51 -6.34
CA GLU A 218 34.48 1.69 -7.12
C GLU A 218 34.45 1.55 -8.68
N PRO A 219 34.48 2.66 -9.46
CA PRO A 219 33.44 2.89 -10.47
C PRO A 219 33.90 2.77 -11.93
N ASP A 220 33.48 1.70 -12.61
CA ASP A 220 33.39 1.68 -14.08
C ASP A 220 31.95 1.92 -14.59
N GLU A 221 30.94 1.77 -13.71
CA GLU A 221 29.52 1.88 -14.06
C GLU A 221 28.74 2.67 -12.99
N PRO A 222 27.76 3.51 -13.38
CA PRO A 222 26.87 4.21 -12.46
C PRO A 222 26.22 3.29 -11.44
N ILE A 223 26.28 3.69 -10.17
CA ILE A 223 25.82 2.86 -9.05
C ILE A 223 24.33 2.48 -9.15
N GLY A 224 23.49 3.36 -9.72
CA GLY A 224 22.08 3.09 -9.96
C GLY A 224 21.84 1.88 -10.87
N LEU A 225 22.66 1.69 -11.92
CA LEU A 225 22.55 0.53 -12.82
C LEU A 225 23.02 -0.76 -12.14
N LYS A 226 24.06 -0.67 -11.31
CA LYS A 226 24.51 -1.80 -10.50
C LYS A 226 23.43 -2.26 -9.50
N TYR A 227 22.72 -1.32 -8.86
CA TYR A 227 21.57 -1.66 -8.01
C TYR A 227 20.41 -2.28 -8.81
N LEU A 228 20.16 -1.80 -10.03
CA LEU A 228 19.15 -2.38 -10.91
C LEU A 228 19.48 -3.84 -11.28
N ALA A 229 20.75 -4.13 -11.60
CA ALA A 229 21.21 -5.48 -11.89
C ALA A 229 21.05 -6.42 -10.68
N GLN A 230 21.43 -5.98 -9.48
CA GLN A 230 21.21 -6.74 -8.25
C GLN A 230 19.72 -6.99 -7.98
N TYR A 231 18.87 -6.00 -8.23
CA TYR A 231 17.42 -6.13 -8.09
C TYR A 231 16.88 -7.20 -9.05
N ARG A 232 17.23 -7.13 -10.34
CA ARG A 232 16.82 -8.12 -11.35
C ARG A 232 17.24 -9.54 -10.96
N SER A 233 18.48 -9.72 -10.53
CA SER A 233 18.98 -11.02 -10.06
C SER A 233 18.16 -11.55 -8.88
N SER A 234 18.03 -10.75 -7.82
CA SER A 234 17.27 -11.15 -6.62
C SER A 234 15.80 -11.43 -6.93
N ARG A 235 15.20 -10.64 -7.83
CA ARG A 235 13.82 -10.81 -8.29
C ARG A 235 13.65 -12.11 -9.05
N GLN A 236 14.57 -12.45 -9.96
CA GLN A 236 14.53 -13.71 -10.70
C GLN A 236 14.63 -14.91 -9.76
N ASP A 237 15.54 -14.88 -8.79
CA ASP A 237 15.67 -15.95 -7.79
C ASP A 237 14.40 -16.09 -6.96
N THR A 238 13.80 -14.97 -6.56
CA THR A 238 12.54 -14.95 -5.81
C THR A 238 11.39 -15.52 -6.65
N LEU A 239 11.29 -15.14 -7.93
CA LEU A 239 10.26 -15.67 -8.83
C LEU A 239 10.41 -17.18 -9.04
N ASN A 240 11.64 -17.66 -9.31
CA ASN A 240 11.93 -19.07 -9.47
C ASN A 240 11.47 -19.86 -8.23
N ARG A 241 11.81 -19.36 -7.04
CA ARG A 241 11.39 -19.98 -5.79
C ARG A 241 9.89 -19.94 -5.56
N LEU A 242 9.25 -18.79 -5.70
CA LEU A 242 7.79 -18.66 -5.48
C LEU A 242 6.99 -19.46 -6.51
N SER A 243 7.52 -19.68 -7.71
CA SER A 243 6.90 -20.52 -8.73
C SER A 243 7.02 -22.03 -8.44
N SER A 244 7.97 -22.44 -7.59
CA SER A 244 8.23 -23.85 -7.28
C SER A 244 7.53 -24.36 -6.02
N VAL A 245 6.93 -23.49 -5.20
CA VAL A 245 6.24 -23.91 -3.97
C VAL A 245 4.85 -24.44 -4.26
N GLY A 246 4.34 -25.32 -3.39
CA GLY A 246 2.99 -25.88 -3.50
C GLY A 246 1.90 -24.84 -3.24
N VAL A 247 0.67 -25.14 -3.66
CA VAL A 247 -0.48 -24.25 -3.44
C VAL A 247 -0.74 -23.98 -1.96
N ASP A 248 -0.52 -24.98 -1.10
CA ASP A 248 -0.70 -24.82 0.35
C ASP A 248 0.43 -24.01 1.01
N ASP A 249 1.62 -23.96 0.40
CA ASP A 249 2.72 -23.13 0.91
C ASP A 249 2.38 -21.63 0.85
N TRP A 250 1.54 -21.22 -0.10
CA TRP A 250 1.05 -19.85 -0.18
C TRP A 250 0.19 -19.42 1.00
N ARG A 251 -0.39 -20.39 1.74
CA ARG A 251 -1.17 -20.17 2.96
C ARG A 251 -0.31 -20.16 4.22
N ARG A 252 0.96 -20.59 4.14
CA ARG A 252 1.90 -20.45 5.26
C ARG A 252 2.04 -18.96 5.61
N SER A 253 2.25 -18.69 6.88
CA SER A 253 2.22 -17.32 7.41
C SER A 253 3.32 -17.08 8.44
N GLY A 254 3.67 -15.81 8.59
CA GLY A 254 4.48 -15.29 9.69
C GLY A 254 3.76 -14.13 10.36
N HIS A 255 4.32 -13.62 11.45
CA HIS A 255 3.76 -12.53 12.23
C HIS A 255 4.60 -11.25 12.09
N HIS A 256 3.98 -10.14 11.69
CA HIS A 256 4.58 -8.82 11.65
C HIS A 256 3.98 -7.96 12.75
N VAL A 257 4.80 -7.30 13.57
CA VAL A 257 4.31 -6.55 14.75
C VAL A 257 3.28 -5.47 14.38
N GLU A 258 3.45 -4.82 13.22
CA GLU A 258 2.52 -3.76 12.77
C GLU A 258 1.37 -4.27 11.88
N TYR A 259 1.54 -5.42 11.22
CA TYR A 259 0.57 -5.89 10.20
C TYR A 259 -0.22 -7.12 10.63
N GLY A 260 0.09 -7.65 11.81
CA GLY A 260 -0.42 -8.91 12.31
C GLY A 260 0.10 -10.10 11.49
N GLN A 261 -0.72 -11.13 11.40
CA GLN A 261 -0.42 -12.34 10.62
C GLN A 261 -0.47 -12.04 9.12
N LEU A 262 0.59 -12.43 8.41
CA LEU A 262 0.71 -12.31 6.96
C LEU A 262 1.02 -13.65 6.33
N THR A 263 0.17 -14.08 5.41
CA THR A 263 0.45 -15.21 4.53
C THR A 263 1.49 -14.86 3.47
N LEU A 264 2.08 -15.86 2.83
CA LEU A 264 3.03 -15.65 1.74
C LEU A 264 2.40 -14.90 0.56
N VAL A 265 1.11 -15.17 0.25
CA VAL A 265 0.39 -14.46 -0.82
C VAL A 265 0.15 -13.00 -0.47
N GLU A 266 -0.18 -12.71 0.79
CA GLU A 266 -0.42 -11.33 1.24
C GLU A 266 0.86 -10.50 1.27
N LEU A 267 1.94 -11.08 1.81
CA LEU A 267 3.26 -10.48 1.79
C LEU A 267 3.68 -10.13 0.36
N SER A 268 3.55 -11.09 -0.55
CA SER A 268 3.95 -10.90 -1.94
C SER A 268 3.06 -9.89 -2.68
N SER A 269 1.76 -9.86 -2.36
CA SER A 269 0.82 -8.88 -2.90
C SER A 269 1.17 -7.45 -2.48
N TYR A 270 1.50 -7.27 -1.21
CA TYR A 270 1.98 -5.98 -0.69
C TYR A 270 3.21 -5.48 -1.46
N PHE A 271 4.24 -6.31 -1.63
CA PHE A 271 5.46 -5.89 -2.33
C PHE A 271 5.22 -5.62 -3.82
N ALA A 272 4.39 -6.42 -4.49
CA ALA A 272 3.99 -6.16 -5.89
C ALA A 272 3.30 -4.79 -6.04
N ALA A 273 2.41 -4.44 -5.11
CA ALA A 273 1.70 -3.17 -5.15
C ALA A 273 2.56 -1.97 -4.72
N HIS A 274 3.45 -2.16 -3.74
CA HIS A 274 4.38 -1.14 -3.27
C HIS A 274 5.25 -0.59 -4.42
N GLU A 275 5.78 -1.47 -5.26
CA GLU A 275 6.62 -1.10 -6.41
C GLU A 275 5.90 -0.18 -7.40
N LEU A 276 4.56 -0.29 -7.55
CA LEU A 276 3.79 0.57 -8.46
C LEU A 276 3.91 2.06 -8.11
N THR A 277 4.07 2.39 -6.82
CA THR A 277 4.29 3.77 -6.38
C THR A 277 5.65 4.28 -6.86
N HIS A 278 6.68 3.44 -6.82
CA HIS A 278 8.03 3.80 -7.25
C HIS A 278 8.21 3.78 -8.76
N ILE A 279 7.49 2.92 -9.48
CA ILE A 279 7.42 2.96 -10.95
C ILE A 279 6.89 4.32 -11.41
N ARG A 280 5.81 4.81 -10.78
CA ARG A 280 5.28 6.16 -11.07
C ARG A 280 6.30 7.27 -10.76
N GLN A 281 7.10 7.10 -9.71
CA GLN A 281 8.16 8.03 -9.34
C GLN A 281 9.29 8.04 -10.39
N LEU A 282 9.75 6.87 -10.84
CA LEU A 282 10.75 6.74 -11.91
C LEU A 282 10.25 7.34 -13.23
N GLU A 283 8.99 7.09 -13.60
CA GLU A 283 8.38 7.68 -14.80
C GLU A 283 8.26 9.21 -14.72
N ALA A 284 8.04 9.76 -13.52
CA ALA A 284 8.04 11.20 -13.32
C ALA A 284 9.46 11.80 -13.48
N LEU A 285 10.48 11.14 -12.94
CA LEU A 285 11.88 11.53 -13.12
C LEU A 285 12.31 11.47 -14.59
N ARG A 286 12.01 10.37 -15.28
CA ARG A 286 12.30 10.18 -16.71
C ARG A 286 11.74 11.32 -17.55
N ARG A 287 10.45 11.63 -17.39
CA ARG A 287 9.79 12.72 -18.13
C ARG A 287 10.38 14.09 -17.83
N HIS A 288 10.78 14.35 -16.58
CA HIS A 288 11.39 15.62 -16.23
C HIS A 288 12.76 15.80 -16.90
N VAL A 289 13.58 14.74 -16.90
CA VAL A 289 14.89 14.77 -17.56
C VAL A 289 14.74 14.91 -19.08
N GLU A 290 13.76 14.25 -19.70
CA GLU A 290 13.46 14.41 -21.13
C GLU A 290 13.02 15.86 -21.45
N GLY A 291 12.04 16.40 -20.72
CA GLY A 291 11.54 17.76 -20.96
C GLY A 291 12.58 18.86 -20.69
N SER A 292 13.43 18.68 -19.67
CA SER A 292 14.54 19.63 -19.40
C SER A 292 15.59 19.64 -20.52
N ARG A 293 15.72 18.54 -21.27
CA ARG A 293 16.62 18.46 -22.43
C ARG A 293 16.00 19.10 -23.66
N GLU A 294 14.70 18.94 -23.89
CA GLU A 294 13.98 19.63 -24.96
C GLU A 294 13.98 21.15 -24.79
N GLU A 295 13.89 21.66 -23.56
CA GLU A 295 14.02 23.10 -23.28
C GLU A 295 15.47 23.62 -23.40
N ALA A 296 16.47 22.76 -23.20
CA ALA A 296 17.88 23.11 -23.27
C ALA A 296 18.49 22.98 -24.68
N ASP A 297 17.78 22.38 -25.63
CA ASP A 297 18.17 22.27 -27.03
C ASP A 297 17.45 23.38 -27.82
N PRO A 298 18.09 24.54 -28.09
CA PRO A 298 17.45 25.54 -28.92
C PRO A 298 17.31 24.95 -30.32
N LEU A 299 16.07 24.79 -30.77
CA LEU A 299 15.75 24.43 -32.16
C LEU A 299 16.65 25.23 -33.12
N PRO A 300 17.20 24.59 -34.18
CA PRO A 300 18.08 25.27 -35.14
C PRO A 300 17.41 26.45 -35.85
#